data_AF-A6KZK3-F1
#
_entry.id   AF-A6KZK3-F1
#
_cell.length_a   1.000
_cell.length_b   1.000
_cell.length_c   1.000
_cell.angle_alpha   90.00
_cell.angle_beta   90.00
_cell.angle_gamma   90.00
#
_symmetry.space_group_name_H-M   'P 1'
#
loop_
_entity.id
_entity.type
_entity.pdbx_description
1 polymer ?
#
loop_
_entity_poly.entity_id
_entity_poly.type
_entity_poly.pdbx_seq_one_letter_code
_entity_poly.pdbx_strand_id
1 'polypeptide(L)'
;MKKKKSTLLIVSMSFLLSIGTLMFSSCADKDDPSPILPTPEDTPYILKLKFSEKVEFKEILNKNDIQDLTETETAYFGERIQWSCPHELQFDRDSLSIVKTNNIVEKYKLKWQDKKLFIYQKPIDKWEYCGEKDENGRVILNIGFYIIKNNNDQRTFMAIGQEYNLISYSELMNQDFLSIIWLKRKYTFE
;
A
#
# COMPACT_ATOMS: atom_id res chain seq x y z
N MET A 1 29.83 6.66 -64.74
CA MET A 1 30.27 7.80 -65.57
C MET A 1 29.08 8.63 -66.04
N LYS A 2 28.85 9.83 -65.48
CA LYS A 2 28.60 11.10 -66.19
C LYS A 2 28.35 12.21 -65.17
N LYS A 3 29.12 13.30 -65.35
CA LYS A 3 29.18 14.54 -64.57
C LYS A 3 28.06 15.52 -64.96
N LYS A 4 27.67 16.44 -64.05
CA LYS A 4 27.83 17.91 -64.18
C LYS A 4 27.20 18.63 -62.96
N LYS A 5 28.01 19.37 -62.19
CA LYS A 5 28.15 20.86 -62.11
C LYS A 5 26.97 21.51 -61.34
N SER A 6 27.14 21.89 -60.07
CA SER A 6 27.73 23.15 -59.56
C SER A 6 26.94 24.40 -59.97
N THR A 7 26.36 25.11 -58.99
CA THR A 7 26.48 26.57 -58.83
C THR A 7 26.13 26.94 -57.38
N LEU A 8 27.11 27.54 -56.72
CA LEU A 8 27.09 28.18 -55.40
C LEU A 8 26.56 29.61 -55.59
N LEU A 9 25.65 30.10 -54.74
CA LEU A 9 25.44 31.54 -54.56
C LEU A 9 25.24 31.87 -53.08
N ILE A 10 26.28 32.48 -52.53
CA ILE A 10 26.36 33.16 -51.24
C ILE A 10 25.88 34.60 -51.45
N VAL A 11 25.00 35.09 -50.59
CA VAL A 11 24.78 36.53 -50.30
C VAL A 11 24.47 36.59 -48.79
N SER A 12 25.41 36.89 -47.89
CA SER A 12 26.00 38.20 -47.55
C SER A 12 25.07 39.14 -46.75
N MET A 13 25.37 39.29 -45.44
CA MET A 13 25.47 40.55 -44.64
C MET A 13 24.25 41.50 -44.61
N SER A 14 23.82 42.18 -43.54
CA SER A 14 24.05 42.26 -42.09
C SER A 14 23.08 43.34 -41.55
N PHE A 15 22.82 43.33 -40.24
CA PHE A 15 22.46 44.49 -39.40
C PHE A 15 21.12 45.20 -39.60
N LEU A 16 20.27 45.19 -38.56
CA LEU A 16 19.87 46.41 -37.84
C LEU A 16 19.16 46.05 -36.51
N LEU A 17 19.68 46.64 -35.44
CA LEU A 17 19.09 46.67 -34.10
C LEU A 17 17.72 47.37 -34.13
N SER A 18 16.75 46.81 -33.40
CA SER A 18 15.68 47.59 -32.78
C SER A 18 15.43 47.10 -31.37
N ILE A 19 16.07 47.79 -30.43
CA ILE A 19 15.76 47.79 -29.00
C ILE A 19 14.37 48.40 -28.81
N GLY A 20 13.47 47.68 -28.13
CA GLY A 20 12.12 48.15 -27.80
C GLY A 20 11.73 47.74 -26.39
N THR A 21 12.10 48.59 -25.44
CA THR A 21 11.42 48.90 -24.15
C THR A 21 10.80 47.78 -23.31
N LEU A 22 11.42 47.62 -22.13
CA LEU A 22 10.91 47.06 -20.88
C LEU A 22 9.47 47.48 -20.55
N MET A 23 8.63 46.50 -20.18
CA MET A 23 7.53 46.70 -19.25
C MET A 23 7.56 45.53 -18.24
N PHE A 24 8.18 45.78 -17.09
CA PHE A 24 7.99 44.96 -15.91
C PHE A 24 6.59 45.23 -15.35
N SER A 25 5.60 44.42 -15.71
CA SER A 25 4.38 44.33 -14.92
C SER A 25 4.64 43.39 -13.76
N SER A 26 5.19 43.98 -12.69
CA SER A 26 5.10 43.45 -11.33
C SER A 26 3.62 43.31 -10.97
N CYS A 27 3.09 42.09 -10.97
CA CYS A 27 1.87 41.81 -10.23
C CYS A 27 2.25 41.87 -8.74
N ALA A 28 2.00 43.04 -8.13
CA ALA A 28 2.04 43.22 -6.70
C ALA A 28 1.03 42.29 -6.01
N ASP A 29 1.44 41.81 -4.85
CA ASP A 29 0.78 40.98 -3.85
C ASP A 29 -0.74 40.84 -4.01
N LYS A 30 -1.16 39.60 -4.20
CA LYS A 30 -2.30 39.07 -3.48
C LYS A 30 -1.74 37.95 -2.62
N ASP A 31 -1.88 38.09 -1.31
CA ASP A 31 -1.46 37.12 -0.32
C ASP A 31 -1.90 35.71 -0.73
N ASP A 32 -0.99 34.95 -1.34
CA ASP A 32 -1.15 33.51 -1.43
C ASP A 32 -0.90 33.00 -0.01
N PRO A 33 -1.86 32.32 0.65
CA PRO A 33 -1.55 31.64 1.88
C PRO A 33 -0.44 30.65 1.54
N SER A 34 0.74 30.86 2.14
CA SER A 34 1.87 29.95 2.00
C SER A 34 1.35 28.52 2.24
N PRO A 35 1.66 27.54 1.39
CA PRO A 35 1.27 26.17 1.66
C PRO A 35 1.86 25.80 3.02
N ILE A 36 1.01 25.54 4.01
CA ILE A 36 1.48 24.91 5.24
C ILE A 36 1.79 23.48 4.84
N LEU A 37 3.07 23.20 4.57
CA LEU A 37 3.57 21.84 4.57
C LEU A 37 3.53 21.36 6.02
N PRO A 38 2.71 20.36 6.39
CA PRO A 38 3.11 19.53 7.50
C PRO A 38 4.39 18.83 7.03
N THR A 39 5.54 19.25 7.54
CA THR A 39 6.75 18.46 7.43
C THR A 39 6.41 17.10 8.05
N PRO A 40 6.55 15.98 7.32
CA PRO A 40 6.60 14.68 7.97
C PRO A 40 7.64 14.77 9.09
N GLU A 41 7.41 14.17 10.24
CA GLU A 41 8.52 14.01 11.18
C GLU A 41 9.63 13.21 10.45
N ASP A 42 10.66 13.90 9.95
CA ASP A 42 11.78 13.33 9.18
C ASP A 42 12.69 12.45 10.04
N THR A 43 12.37 12.31 11.32
CA THR A 43 13.08 11.44 12.25
C THR A 43 12.46 10.05 12.19
N PRO A 44 13.23 9.01 11.86
CA PRO A 44 12.75 7.65 11.92
C PRO A 44 12.22 7.33 13.32
N TYR A 45 11.05 6.72 13.40
CA TYR A 45 10.44 6.32 14.67
C TYR A 45 9.96 4.87 14.61
N ILE A 46 9.94 4.22 15.78
CA ILE A 46 9.59 2.82 15.94
C ILE A 46 8.43 2.72 16.91
N LEU A 47 7.37 2.05 16.50
CA LEU A 47 6.24 1.72 17.36
C LEU A 47 6.28 0.23 17.69
N LYS A 48 6.00 -0.11 18.95
CA LYS A 48 6.00 -1.50 19.43
C LYS A 48 4.58 -2.01 19.56
N LEU A 49 4.38 -3.30 19.27
CA LEU A 49 3.09 -3.95 19.47
C LEU A 49 2.70 -3.85 20.94
N LYS A 50 1.47 -3.42 21.20
CA LYS A 50 0.90 -3.39 22.55
C LYS A 50 -0.08 -4.50 22.80
N PHE A 51 -0.99 -4.69 21.86
CA PHE A 51 -1.91 -5.81 21.91
C PHE A 51 -2.37 -6.18 20.50
N SER A 52 -2.84 -7.42 20.39
CA SER A 52 -3.49 -7.91 19.19
C SER A 52 -4.87 -8.41 19.54
N GLU A 53 -5.81 -8.23 18.62
CA GLU A 53 -7.21 -8.59 18.78
C GLU A 53 -7.62 -9.53 17.65
N LYS A 54 -8.31 -10.61 18.00
CA LYS A 54 -9.03 -11.48 17.05
C LYS A 54 -10.41 -10.87 16.83
N VAL A 55 -10.61 -10.27 15.66
CA VAL A 55 -11.85 -9.54 15.34
C VAL A 55 -12.91 -10.48 14.78
N GLU A 56 -12.53 -11.36 13.85
CA GLU A 56 -13.42 -12.35 13.24
C GLU A 56 -12.68 -13.65 13.05
N PHE A 57 -13.34 -14.79 13.28
CA PHE A 57 -12.84 -16.10 12.90
C PHE A 57 -13.99 -16.99 12.46
N LYS A 58 -14.06 -17.27 11.15
CA LYS A 58 -15.25 -17.83 10.50
C LYS A 58 -14.88 -18.90 9.48
N GLU A 59 -15.79 -19.84 9.28
CA GLU A 59 -15.83 -20.69 8.10
C GLU A 59 -17.02 -20.28 7.23
N ILE A 60 -16.80 -20.21 5.92
CA ILE A 60 -17.83 -19.96 4.91
C ILE A 60 -17.89 -21.18 4.00
N LEU A 61 -19.05 -21.83 3.93
CA LEU A 61 -19.32 -22.98 3.08
C LEU A 61 -20.29 -22.59 1.97
N ASN A 62 -19.99 -22.99 0.73
CA ASN A 62 -20.88 -22.90 -0.43
C ASN A 62 -21.60 -21.53 -0.58
N LYS A 63 -20.89 -20.43 -0.33
CA LYS A 63 -21.33 -19.03 -0.45
C LYS A 63 -22.43 -18.53 0.52
N ASN A 64 -23.18 -19.41 1.18
CA ASN A 64 -24.37 -19.00 1.95
C ASN A 64 -24.38 -19.45 3.41
N ASP A 65 -23.53 -20.42 3.78
CA ASP A 65 -23.46 -20.91 5.15
C ASP A 65 -22.21 -20.34 5.82
N ILE A 66 -22.41 -19.53 6.86
CA ILE A 66 -21.35 -18.79 7.56
C ILE A 66 -21.43 -19.17 9.03
N GLN A 67 -20.33 -19.69 9.56
CA GLN A 67 -20.24 -20.20 10.91
C GLN A 67 -19.06 -19.55 11.63
N ASP A 68 -19.25 -19.18 12.90
CA ASP A 68 -18.16 -18.73 13.77
C ASP A 68 -17.36 -19.94 14.26
N LEU A 69 -16.03 -19.84 14.18
CA LEU A 69 -15.12 -20.90 14.61
C LEU A 69 -14.70 -20.69 16.06
N THR A 70 -14.86 -21.74 16.88
CA THR A 70 -14.51 -21.75 18.30
C THR A 70 -13.17 -22.43 18.59
N GLU A 71 -12.65 -23.19 17.63
CA GLU A 71 -11.35 -23.84 17.68
C GLU A 71 -10.19 -22.83 17.73
N THR A 72 -8.98 -23.32 17.98
CA THR A 72 -7.78 -22.47 17.96
C THR A 72 -7.39 -22.14 16.53
N GLU A 73 -6.85 -20.94 16.30
CA GLU A 73 -6.38 -20.51 14.98
C GLU A 73 -5.30 -21.45 14.41
N THR A 74 -4.49 -22.03 15.29
CA THR A 74 -3.46 -23.03 14.97
C THR A 74 -4.04 -24.32 14.40
N ALA A 75 -5.30 -24.66 14.70
CA ALA A 75 -5.95 -25.83 14.12
C ALA A 75 -6.11 -25.70 12.59
N TYR A 76 -6.22 -24.47 12.08
CA TYR A 76 -6.40 -24.19 10.65
C TYR A 76 -5.12 -23.68 10.00
N PHE A 77 -4.45 -22.72 10.63
CA PHE A 77 -3.32 -22.01 10.05
C PHE A 77 -1.95 -22.51 10.54
N GLY A 78 -1.92 -23.41 11.53
CA GLY A 78 -0.69 -23.84 12.19
C GLY A 78 0.09 -22.68 12.80
N GLU A 79 1.42 -22.80 12.83
CA GLU A 79 2.33 -21.77 13.37
C GLU A 79 2.45 -20.50 12.51
N ARG A 80 1.80 -20.47 11.33
CA ARG A 80 1.84 -19.32 10.43
C ARG A 80 1.34 -18.05 11.12
N ILE A 81 0.30 -18.16 11.95
CA ILE A 81 -0.23 -17.00 12.67
C ILE A 81 0.80 -16.38 13.60
N GLN A 82 1.61 -17.22 14.27
CA GLN A 82 2.67 -16.74 15.15
C GLN A 82 3.79 -16.06 14.34
N TRP A 83 4.21 -16.66 13.21
CA TRP A 83 5.27 -16.11 12.37
C TRP A 83 4.85 -14.84 11.63
N SER A 84 3.56 -14.70 11.35
CA SER A 84 2.99 -13.54 10.68
C SER A 84 2.67 -12.38 11.62
N CYS A 85 2.78 -12.58 12.93
CA CYS A 85 2.53 -11.57 13.95
C CYS A 85 3.57 -10.44 13.87
N PRO A 86 3.16 -9.20 13.55
CA PRO A 86 4.02 -8.03 13.59
C PRO A 86 4.29 -7.61 15.04
N HIS A 87 5.54 -7.37 15.42
CA HIS A 87 5.90 -6.87 16.76
C HIS A 87 6.43 -5.44 16.76
N GLU A 88 6.91 -4.94 15.61
CA GLU A 88 7.40 -3.56 15.46
C GLU A 88 6.99 -2.98 14.10
N LEU A 89 6.67 -1.69 14.10
CA LEU A 89 6.55 -0.86 12.90
C LEU A 89 7.66 0.18 12.91
N GLN A 90 8.47 0.22 11.87
CA GLN A 90 9.55 1.19 11.73
C GLN A 90 9.22 2.14 10.58
N PHE A 91 9.01 3.41 10.91
CA PHE A 91 8.69 4.46 9.96
C PHE A 91 9.95 5.28 9.67
N ASP A 92 10.23 5.50 8.38
CA ASP A 92 11.33 6.34 7.90
C ASP A 92 10.89 7.06 6.63
N ARG A 93 10.55 8.35 6.75
CA ARG A 93 10.00 9.19 5.67
C ARG A 93 8.81 8.53 4.95
N ASP A 94 9.01 8.03 3.74
CA ASP A 94 8.04 7.35 2.89
C ASP A 94 8.15 5.83 2.94
N SER A 95 8.86 5.26 3.91
CA SER A 95 9.07 3.83 4.06
C SER A 95 8.49 3.30 5.36
N LEU A 96 7.81 2.15 5.27
CA LEU A 96 7.35 1.35 6.41
C LEU A 96 8.09 0.02 6.39
N SER A 97 8.71 -0.35 7.51
CA SER A 97 9.14 -1.72 7.75
C SER A 97 8.25 -2.36 8.80
N ILE A 98 7.60 -3.45 8.42
CA ILE A 98 6.80 -4.28 9.32
C ILE A 98 7.70 -5.44 9.76
N VAL A 99 8.09 -5.44 11.04
CA VAL A 99 8.94 -6.48 11.61
C VAL A 99 8.08 -7.50 12.31
N LYS A 100 8.17 -8.74 11.86
CA LYS A 100 7.44 -9.89 12.37
C LYS A 100 8.31 -10.74 13.28
N THR A 101 7.68 -11.67 13.99
CA THR A 101 8.35 -12.72 14.77
C THR A 101 9.53 -13.32 13.99
N ASN A 102 10.62 -13.62 14.70
CA ASN A 102 11.88 -14.11 14.12
C ASN A 102 12.59 -13.11 13.20
N ASN A 103 12.33 -11.80 13.34
CA ASN A 103 12.96 -10.72 12.58
C ASN A 103 12.73 -10.82 11.07
N ILE A 104 11.59 -11.36 10.65
CA ILE A 104 11.18 -11.28 9.24
C ILE A 104 10.74 -9.83 8.98
N VAL A 105 11.43 -9.15 8.06
CA VAL A 105 11.17 -7.74 7.75
C VAL A 105 10.52 -7.62 6.38
N GLU A 106 9.35 -6.99 6.35
CA GLU A 106 8.70 -6.60 5.10
C GLU A 106 8.77 -5.08 4.95
N LYS A 107 9.31 -4.62 3.82
CA LYS A 107 9.54 -3.20 3.56
C LYS A 107 8.66 -2.70 2.43
N TYR A 108 7.91 -1.63 2.70
CA TYR A 108 6.97 -1.01 1.77
C TYR A 108 7.25 0.49 1.65
N LYS A 109 6.92 1.08 0.49
CA LYS A 109 6.61 2.51 0.50
C LYS A 109 5.28 2.72 1.20
N LEU A 110 5.17 3.80 1.96
CA LEU A 110 3.96 4.18 2.68
C LEU A 110 3.46 5.53 2.22
N LYS A 111 2.17 5.77 2.46
CA LYS A 111 1.60 7.12 2.52
C LYS A 111 0.49 7.15 3.56
N TRP A 112 0.34 8.30 4.19
CA TRP A 112 -0.83 8.61 5.01
C TRP A 112 -1.81 9.43 4.18
N GLN A 113 -3.10 9.10 4.28
CA GLN A 113 -4.19 9.94 3.81
C GLN A 113 -5.16 10.09 4.96
N ASP A 114 -5.23 11.30 5.53
CA ASP A 114 -5.87 11.55 6.82
C ASP A 114 -5.32 10.60 7.91
N LYS A 115 -6.20 9.82 8.53
CA LYS A 115 -5.83 8.80 9.51
C LYS A 115 -5.51 7.44 8.90
N LYS A 116 -5.66 7.25 7.59
CA LYS A 116 -5.50 5.94 6.94
C LYS A 116 -4.07 5.75 6.42
N LEU A 117 -3.52 4.57 6.70
CA LEU A 117 -2.20 4.13 6.24
C LEU A 117 -2.36 3.27 5.00
N PHE A 118 -1.55 3.58 3.99
CA PHE A 118 -1.47 2.80 2.76
C PHE A 118 -0.05 2.35 2.51
N ILE A 119 0.10 1.13 2.02
CA ILE A 119 1.35 0.57 1.50
C ILE A 119 1.29 0.44 -0.01
N TYR A 120 2.42 0.57 -0.68
CA TYR A 120 2.51 0.38 -2.13
C TYR A 120 2.94 -1.05 -2.46
N GLN A 121 2.08 -1.76 -3.19
CA GLN A 121 2.35 -3.09 -3.72
C GLN A 121 2.97 -2.99 -5.11
N LYS A 122 4.28 -3.19 -5.18
CA LYS A 122 5.01 -3.20 -6.45
C LYS A 122 4.50 -4.25 -7.46
N PRO A 123 4.15 -5.50 -7.08
CA PRO A 123 3.73 -6.51 -8.06
C PRO A 123 2.46 -6.16 -8.85
N ILE A 124 1.57 -5.36 -8.27
CA ILE A 124 0.29 -4.98 -8.87
C ILE A 124 0.17 -3.47 -9.12
N ASP A 125 1.25 -2.71 -8.89
CA ASP A 125 1.36 -1.26 -9.06
C ASP A 125 0.19 -0.47 -8.42
N LYS A 126 -0.12 -0.79 -7.15
CA LYS A 126 -1.26 -0.19 -6.44
C LYS A 126 -0.93 0.21 -5.02
N TRP A 127 -1.59 1.28 -4.56
CA TRP A 127 -1.65 1.64 -3.15
C TRP A 127 -2.80 0.90 -2.49
N GLU A 128 -2.50 0.19 -1.41
CA GLU A 128 -3.46 -0.60 -0.66
C GLU A 128 -3.53 -0.12 0.77
N TYR A 129 -4.75 0.00 1.29
CA TYR A 129 -4.98 0.31 2.70
C TYR A 129 -4.41 -0.82 3.57
N CYS A 130 -3.76 -0.52 4.69
CA CYS A 130 -3.30 -1.57 5.60
C CYS A 130 -3.63 -1.30 7.07
N GLY A 131 -4.08 -0.09 7.39
CA GLY A 131 -4.23 0.32 8.77
C GLY A 131 -4.63 1.77 8.92
N GLU A 132 -4.72 2.23 10.16
CA GLU A 132 -5.13 3.60 10.47
C GLU A 132 -4.61 4.05 11.83
N LYS A 133 -4.67 5.36 12.09
CA LYS A 133 -4.50 5.92 13.44
C LYS A 133 -5.85 5.98 14.14
N ASP A 134 -5.89 5.53 15.38
CA ASP A 134 -7.06 5.71 16.24
C ASP A 134 -7.18 7.16 16.77
N GLU A 135 -8.15 7.41 17.65
CA GLU A 135 -8.38 8.73 18.24
C GLU A 135 -7.23 9.21 19.13
N ASN A 136 -6.46 8.29 19.71
CA ASN A 136 -5.32 8.57 20.57
C ASN A 136 -3.99 8.62 19.79
N GLY A 137 -4.04 8.50 18.46
CA GLY A 137 -2.86 8.49 17.60
C GLY A 137 -2.12 7.15 17.54
N ARG A 138 -2.65 6.09 18.18
CA ARG A 138 -2.07 4.73 18.09
C ARG A 138 -2.29 4.18 16.70
N VAL A 139 -1.30 3.46 16.17
CA VAL A 139 -1.39 2.86 14.84
C VAL A 139 -2.02 1.48 14.95
N ILE A 140 -3.09 1.25 14.20
CA ILE A 140 -3.76 -0.03 14.05
C ILE A 140 -3.40 -0.60 12.69
N LEU A 141 -2.80 -1.80 12.67
CA LEU A 141 -2.57 -2.58 11.46
C LEU A 141 -3.59 -3.71 11.36
N ASN A 142 -4.18 -3.89 10.18
CA ASN A 142 -5.09 -5.00 9.89
C ASN A 142 -4.32 -6.13 9.20
N ILE A 143 -4.64 -7.38 9.52
CA ILE A 143 -4.23 -8.55 8.73
C ILE A 143 -5.42 -9.47 8.56
N GLY A 144 -5.81 -9.72 7.32
CA GLY A 144 -6.73 -10.78 6.94
C GLY A 144 -5.95 -12.03 6.55
N PHE A 145 -6.28 -13.16 7.17
CA PHE A 145 -5.75 -14.49 6.85
C PHE A 145 -6.86 -15.32 6.23
N TYR A 146 -6.52 -16.13 5.24
CA TYR A 146 -7.48 -17.00 4.60
C TYR A 146 -6.92 -18.35 4.18
N ILE A 147 -7.79 -19.36 4.19
CA ILE A 147 -7.62 -20.60 3.46
C ILE A 147 -8.82 -20.74 2.54
N ILE A 148 -8.58 -20.79 1.24
CA ILE A 148 -9.62 -21.03 0.23
C ILE A 148 -9.43 -22.45 -0.30
N LYS A 149 -10.48 -23.26 -0.21
CA LYS A 149 -10.56 -24.57 -0.84
C LYS A 149 -11.51 -24.47 -2.03
N ASN A 150 -11.07 -24.96 -3.18
CA ASN A 150 -11.87 -25.05 -4.40
C ASN A 150 -11.80 -26.48 -4.94
N ASN A 151 -12.88 -26.96 -5.56
CA ASN A 151 -12.86 -28.15 -6.39
C ASN A 151 -13.14 -27.76 -7.84
N ASN A 152 -12.39 -28.35 -8.76
CA ASN A 152 -12.89 -28.58 -10.10
C ASN A 152 -13.15 -30.08 -10.30
N ASP A 153 -13.72 -30.46 -11.44
CA ASP A 153 -14.08 -31.85 -11.77
C ASP A 153 -12.90 -32.85 -11.71
N GLN A 154 -11.66 -32.37 -11.60
CA GLN A 154 -10.44 -33.19 -11.66
C GLN A 154 -9.56 -33.10 -10.41
N ARG A 155 -9.67 -32.06 -9.57
CA ARG A 155 -8.81 -31.85 -8.39
C ARG A 155 -9.36 -30.84 -7.39
N THR A 156 -8.96 -31.03 -6.13
CA THR A 156 -9.07 -30.03 -5.07
C THR A 156 -7.85 -29.11 -5.09
N PHE A 157 -8.07 -27.80 -5.09
CA PHE A 157 -7.05 -26.78 -4.93
C PHE A 157 -7.22 -26.08 -3.58
N MET A 158 -6.10 -25.77 -2.92
CA MET A 158 -6.08 -25.01 -1.68
C MET A 158 -5.09 -23.86 -1.81
N ALA A 159 -5.55 -22.65 -1.52
CA ALA A 159 -4.71 -21.47 -1.36
C ALA A 159 -4.75 -21.02 0.09
N ILE A 160 -3.59 -20.65 0.63
CA ILE A 160 -3.46 -20.07 1.96
C ILE A 160 -2.75 -18.74 1.78
N GLY A 161 -3.33 -17.67 2.33
CA GLY A 161 -2.81 -16.32 2.13
C GLY A 161 -3.00 -15.43 3.35
N GLN A 162 -2.31 -14.30 3.29
CA GLN A 162 -2.46 -13.21 4.24
C GLN A 162 -2.28 -11.89 3.51
N GLU A 163 -3.10 -10.91 3.86
CA GLU A 163 -3.13 -9.61 3.20
C GLU A 163 -3.44 -8.51 4.23
N TYR A 164 -2.78 -7.36 4.10
CA TYR A 164 -2.99 -6.23 5.02
C TYR A 164 -4.25 -5.42 4.69
N ASN A 165 -4.61 -5.41 3.40
CA ASN A 165 -5.76 -4.69 2.85
C ASN A 165 -7.05 -5.48 2.86
N LEU A 166 -6.96 -6.78 3.08
CA LEU A 166 -8.11 -7.68 3.15
C LEU A 166 -8.83 -7.46 4.48
N ILE A 167 -9.91 -6.69 4.45
CA ILE A 167 -10.66 -6.27 5.66
C ILE A 167 -11.95 -7.06 5.85
N SER A 168 -12.39 -7.80 4.83
CA SER A 168 -13.59 -8.62 4.86
C SER A 168 -13.43 -9.87 4.00
N TYR A 169 -13.97 -11.01 4.45
CA TYR A 169 -14.06 -12.22 3.63
C TYR A 169 -14.87 -12.03 2.35
N SER A 170 -15.75 -11.02 2.29
CA SER A 170 -16.57 -10.73 1.10
C SER A 170 -15.73 -10.47 -0.16
N GLU A 171 -14.52 -9.95 0.01
CA GLU A 171 -13.56 -9.73 -1.10
C GLU A 171 -13.10 -11.05 -1.74
N LEU A 172 -13.11 -12.15 -0.97
CA LEU A 172 -12.75 -13.50 -1.41
C LEU A 172 -13.91 -14.25 -2.08
N MET A 173 -15.15 -13.73 -1.98
CA MET A 173 -16.36 -14.42 -2.45
C MET A 173 -16.52 -14.40 -3.98
N ASN A 174 -15.69 -13.62 -4.67
CA ASN A 174 -15.75 -13.43 -6.13
C ASN A 174 -15.21 -14.63 -6.93
N GLN A 175 -14.77 -15.69 -6.25
CA GLN A 175 -14.25 -16.91 -6.84
C GLN A 175 -15.22 -18.07 -6.59
N ASP A 176 -15.15 -19.13 -7.38
CA ASP A 176 -15.79 -20.39 -7.01
C ASP A 176 -14.94 -21.07 -5.93
N PHE A 177 -15.56 -21.37 -4.81
CA PHE A 177 -14.94 -22.02 -3.66
C PHE A 177 -15.91 -23.02 -3.04
N LEU A 178 -15.35 -24.06 -2.45
CA LEU A 178 -16.06 -24.99 -1.57
C LEU A 178 -16.15 -24.42 -0.15
N SER A 179 -15.00 -23.98 0.36
CA SER A 179 -14.94 -23.35 1.67
C SER A 179 -13.88 -22.27 1.77
N ILE A 180 -14.13 -21.31 2.67
CA ILE A 180 -13.18 -20.28 3.08
C ILE A 180 -13.06 -20.34 4.60
N ILE A 181 -11.85 -20.49 5.11
CA ILE A 181 -11.53 -20.19 6.50
C ILE A 181 -11.01 -18.77 6.53
N TRP A 182 -11.65 -17.91 7.32
CA TRP A 182 -11.36 -16.48 7.40
C TRP A 182 -10.98 -16.10 8.83
N LEU A 183 -9.85 -15.40 8.98
CA LEU A 183 -9.41 -14.85 10.24
C LEU A 183 -9.00 -13.38 10.05
N LYS A 184 -9.64 -12.48 10.78
CA LYS A 184 -9.29 -11.06 10.82
C LYS A 184 -8.63 -10.72 12.14
N ARG A 185 -7.43 -10.16 12.09
CA ARG A 185 -6.73 -9.64 13.27
C ARG A 185 -6.41 -8.16 13.14
N LYS A 186 -6.45 -7.47 14.28
CA LYS A 186 -5.97 -6.11 14.45
C LYS A 186 -4.79 -6.09 15.40
N TYR A 187 -3.80 -5.26 15.10
CA TYR A 187 -2.59 -5.09 15.88
C TYR A 187 -2.41 -3.62 16.20
N THR A 188 -2.34 -3.28 17.48
CA THR A 188 -2.24 -1.88 17.94
C THR A 188 -0.82 -1.59 18.40
N PHE A 189 -0.26 -0.47 17.92
CA PHE A 189 1.11 -0.03 18.15
C PHE A 189 1.15 1.39 18.73
N GLU A 190 2.11 1.61 19.63
CA GLU A 190 2.46 2.92 20.21
C GLU A 190 3.96 2.98 20.58
#